data_AF-A0A2V9JUK3-F1
#
_entry.id   AF-A0A2V9JUK3-F1
#
_cell.length_a   1.000
_cell.length_b   1.000
_cell.length_c   1.000
_cell.angle_alpha   90.00
_cell.angle_beta   90.00
_cell.angle_gamma   90.00
#
_symmetry.space_group_name_H-M   'P 1'
#
loop_
_entity.id
_entity.type
_entity.pdbx_description
1 polymer ?
#
loop_
_entity_poly.entity_id
_entity_poly.type
_entity_poly.pdbx_seq_one_letter_code
_entity_poly.pdbx_strand_id
1 'polypeptide(L)' 'APIQKIVSAPMLVEGKVVGVIEVSRKGKRGQPIGLDFGPRDLAELLNLGAILGKFLMTLPPAPPAPAKDAEP' A
#
# COMPACT_ATOMS: atom_id res chain seq x y z
N ALA A 1 8.59 -12.62 9.16
CA ALA A 1 9.52 -11.66 9.80
C ALA A 1 8.80 -10.32 9.96
N PRO A 2 9.02 -9.56 11.05
CA PRO A 2 8.32 -8.29 11.28
C PRO A 2 8.64 -7.25 10.20
N ILE A 3 7.71 -6.31 9.98
CA ILE A 3 7.97 -5.11 9.16
C ILE A 3 9.00 -4.26 9.91
N GLN A 4 10.02 -3.79 9.20
CA GLN A 4 11.06 -2.93 9.78
C GLN A 4 11.05 -1.54 9.17
N LYS A 5 10.69 -1.42 7.87
CA LYS A 5 10.56 -0.16 7.15
C LYS A 5 9.33 -0.21 6.27
N ILE A 6 8.65 0.92 6.12
CA ILE A 6 7.42 1.01 5.35
C ILE A 6 7.34 2.38 4.68
N VAL A 7 6.81 2.40 3.45
CA VAL A 7 6.43 3.62 2.76
C VAL A 7 5.06 3.38 2.13
N SER A 8 4.17 4.35 2.30
CA SER A 8 2.79 4.28 1.82
C SER A 8 2.49 5.54 1.02
N ALA A 9 1.76 5.39 -0.09
CA ALA A 9 1.36 6.50 -0.94
C ALA A 9 -0.12 6.36 -1.35
N PRO A 10 -0.85 7.47 -1.49
CA PRO A 10 -2.20 7.43 -2.03
C PRO A 10 -2.17 7.09 -3.52
N MET A 11 -3.14 6.30 -3.96
CA MET A 11 -3.39 6.05 -5.38
C MET A 11 -4.42 7.07 -5.87
N LEU A 12 -3.98 8.01 -6.71
CA LEU A 12 -4.80 9.13 -7.18
C LEU A 12 -5.25 8.90 -8.63
N VAL A 13 -6.56 9.05 -8.88
CA VAL A 13 -7.15 9.10 -10.23
C VAL A 13 -8.05 10.32 -10.30
N GLU A 14 -7.80 11.22 -11.26
CA GLU A 14 -8.57 12.47 -11.43
C GLU A 14 -8.71 13.29 -10.13
N GLY A 15 -7.63 13.35 -9.34
CA GLY A 15 -7.60 14.06 -8.06
C GLY A 15 -8.33 13.35 -6.90
N LYS A 16 -8.90 12.17 -7.13
CA LYS A 16 -9.57 11.36 -6.11
C LYS A 16 -8.67 10.22 -5.63
N VAL A 17 -8.65 9.98 -4.32
CA VAL A 17 -8.00 8.80 -3.75
C VAL A 17 -8.89 7.58 -3.98
N VAL A 18 -8.36 6.58 -4.67
CA VAL A 18 -9.06 5.32 -4.98
C VAL A 18 -8.51 4.13 -4.20
N GLY A 19 -7.40 4.34 -3.47
CA GLY A 19 -6.74 3.31 -2.68
C GLY A 19 -5.42 3.80 -2.09
N VAL A 20 -4.72 2.88 -1.43
CA VAL A 20 -3.37 3.08 -0.87
C VAL A 20 -2.47 1.98 -1.40
N ILE A 21 -1.28 2.36 -1.84
CA ILE A 21 -0.20 1.43 -2.18
C ILE A 21 0.88 1.51 -1.12
N GLU A 22 1.40 0.36 -0.70
CA GLU A 22 2.35 0.27 0.39
C GLU A 22 3.45 -0.74 0.09
N VAL A 23 4.69 -0.34 0.37
CA VAL A 23 5.86 -1.22 0.25
C VAL A 23 6.47 -1.37 1.64
N SER A 24 6.62 -2.62 2.08
CA SER A 24 7.24 -2.96 3.36
C SER A 24 8.50 -3.78 3.16
N ARG A 25 9.55 -3.43 3.91
CA ARG A 25 10.76 -4.26 4.05
C ARG A 25 10.63 -5.07 5.34
N LYS A 26 10.47 -6.38 5.18
CA LYS A 26 10.35 -7.34 6.30
C LYS A 26 11.70 -7.99 6.56
N GLY A 27 12.11 -8.01 7.83
CA GLY A 27 13.45 -8.46 8.22
C GLY A 27 13.48 -9.10 9.59
N LYS A 28 14.53 -9.88 9.87
CA LYS A 28 14.79 -10.37 11.24
C LYS A 28 15.20 -9.17 12.10
N ARG A 29 14.68 -9.13 13.34
CA ARG A 29 14.99 -8.07 14.29
C ARG A 29 16.51 -7.98 14.51
N GLY A 30 17.08 -6.78 14.45
CA GLY A 30 18.51 -6.54 14.65
C GLY A 30 19.40 -6.81 13.45
N GLN A 31 18.87 -7.30 12.32
CA GLN A 31 19.62 -7.40 11.07
C GLN A 31 19.44 -6.13 10.22
N PRO A 32 20.51 -5.58 9.64
CA PRO A 32 20.38 -4.43 8.74
C PRO A 32 19.52 -4.80 7.52
N ILE A 33 18.56 -3.94 7.18
CA ILE A 33 17.62 -4.16 6.08
C ILE A 33 17.55 -2.98 5.13
N GLY A 34 18.47 -2.97 4.17
CA GLY A 34 18.57 -1.98 3.09
C GLY A 34 18.54 -0.52 3.56
N LEU A 35 18.55 0.40 2.60
CA LEU A 35 18.38 1.83 2.89
C LEU A 35 16.94 2.15 3.33
N ASP A 36 16.76 3.26 4.03
CA ASP A 36 15.44 3.83 4.25
C ASP A 36 14.82 4.28 2.93
N PHE A 37 13.50 4.26 2.86
CA PHE A 37 12.80 4.83 1.72
C PHE A 37 13.02 6.35 1.70
N GLY A 38 13.55 6.85 0.60
CA GLY A 38 13.80 8.27 0.39
C GLY A 38 12.72 8.94 -0.46
N PRO A 39 12.88 10.25 -0.73
CA PRO A 39 11.95 11.01 -1.56
C PRO A 39 11.76 10.43 -2.97
N ARG A 40 12.82 9.84 -3.53
CA ARG A 40 12.76 9.18 -4.85
C ARG A 40 11.86 7.95 -4.82
N ASP A 41 11.97 7.10 -3.79
CA ASP A 41 11.12 5.92 -3.64
C ASP A 41 9.64 6.32 -3.53
N LEU A 42 9.35 7.39 -2.77
CA LEU A 42 7.99 7.92 -2.65
C LEU A 42 7.47 8.46 -3.99
N ALA A 43 8.29 9.19 -4.75
CA ALA A 43 7.91 9.70 -6.06
C ALA A 43 7.62 8.57 -7.07
N GLU A 44 8.45 7.53 -7.09
CA GLU A 44 8.23 6.33 -7.91
C GLU A 44 6.95 5.59 -7.48
N LEU A 45 6.70 5.48 -6.17
CA LEU A 45 5.49 4.86 -5.62
C LEU A 45 4.21 5.64 -5.96
N LEU A 46 4.25 6.97 -5.93
CA LEU A 46 3.15 7.85 -6.36
C LEU A 46 2.83 7.66 -7.85
N ASN A 47 3.86 7.60 -8.70
CA ASN A 47 3.68 7.37 -10.13
C ASN A 47 3.05 5.99 -10.40
N LEU A 48 3.55 4.96 -9.72
CA LEU A 48 2.97 3.62 -9.79
C LEU A 48 1.51 3.60 -9.29
N GLY A 49 1.22 4.31 -8.20
CA GLY A 49 -0.12 4.45 -7.65
C GLY A 49 -1.11 5.10 -8.62
N ALA A 50 -0.67 6.10 -9.40
CA ALA A 50 -1.50 6.75 -10.43
C ALA A 50 -1.81 5.83 -11.62
N ILE A 51 -0.88 4.93 -11.97
CA ILE A 51 -1.09 3.92 -13.03
C ILE A 51 -2.05 2.84 -12.53
N LEU A 52 -1.74 2.21 -11.39
CA LEU A 52 -2.51 1.11 -10.83
C LEU A 52 -3.91 1.55 -10.38
N GLY A 53 -4.06 2.80 -9.94
CA GLY A 53 -5.36 3.35 -9.52
C GLY A 53 -6.42 3.27 -10.61
N LYS A 54 -6.04 3.47 -11.89
CA LYS A 54 -6.96 3.37 -13.03
C LYS A 54 -7.53 1.96 -13.19
N PHE A 55 -6.71 0.94 -12.94
CA PHE A 55 -7.13 -0.45 -13.03
C PHE A 55 -7.98 -0.87 -11.83
N LEU A 56 -7.69 -0.37 -10.63
CA LEU A 56 -8.54 -0.61 -9.46
C LEU A 56 -9.99 -0.14 -9.69
N MET A 57 -10.18 0.97 -10.41
CA MET A 57 -11.53 1.47 -10.74
C MET A 57 -12.32 0.54 -11.69
N THR A 58 -11.67 -0.42 -12.34
CA THR A 58 -12.32 -1.42 -13.20
C THR A 58 -12.69 -2.70 -12.47
N LEU A 59 -12.24 -2.87 -11.22
CA LEU A 59 -12.55 -4.06 -10.44
C LEU A 59 -14.01 -4.01 -9.97
N PRO A 60 -14.69 -5.17 -9.90
CA PRO A 60 -16.00 -5.24 -9.25
C PRO A 60 -15.88 -4.81 -7.78
N PRO A 61 -16.97 -4.29 -7.18
CA PRO A 61 -16.97 -3.98 -5.76
C PRO A 61 -16.59 -5.23 -4.96
N ALA A 62 -15.82 -5.03 -3.89
CA ALA A 62 -15.46 -6.11 -2.99
C ALA A 62 -16.75 -6.80 -2.49
N PRO A 63 -16.74 -8.13 -2.34
CA PRO A 63 -17.82 -8.81 -1.63
C PRO A 63 -18.05 -8.14 -0.27
N PRO A 64 -19.30 -8.07 0.19
CA PRO A 64 -19.56 -7.59 1.54
C PRO A 64 -18.68 -8.36 2.51
N ALA A 65 -18.00 -7.64 3.40
CA ALA A 65 -17.18 -8.26 4.43
C ALA A 65 -18.02 -9.31 5.17
N PRO A 66 -17.44 -10.46 5.56
CA PRO A 66 -18.14 -11.40 6.41
C PRO A 66 -18.69 -10.62 7.60
N ALA A 67 -19.97 -10.86 7.93
CA ALA A 67 -20.56 -10.31 9.14
C ALA A 67 -19.57 -10.59 10.26
N LYS A 68 -19.15 -9.55 10.98
CA LYS A 68 -18.31 -9.75 12.17
C LYS A 68 -19.09 -10.72 13.04
N ASP A 69 -18.65 -11.97 13.08
CA ASP A 69 -19.17 -12.93 14.04
C ASP A 69 -19.10 -12.24 15.39
N ALA A 70 -20.25 -12.16 16.04
CA ALA A 70 -20.36 -11.66 17.39
C ALA A 70 -19.32 -12.40 18.23
N GLU A 71 -18.28 -11.68 18.62
CA GLU A 71 -17.27 -12.18 19.55
C GLU A 71 -17.99 -12.49 20.86
N PRO A 72 -17.95 -13.73 21.38
CA PRO A 72 -18.51 -14.07 22.68
C PRO A 72 -17.69 -13.48 23.83
#